data_AF-A0A659XXR1-F1
#
_entry.id   AF-A0A659XXR1-F1
#
_cell.length_a   1.000
_cell.length_b   1.000
_cell.length_c   1.000
_cell.angle_alpha   90.00
_cell.angle_beta   90.00
_cell.angle_gamma   90.00
#
_symmetry.space_group_name_H-M   'P 1'
#
loop_
_entity.id
_entity.type
_entity.pdbx_description
1 polymer ?
#
loop_
_entity_poly.entity_id
_entity_poly.type
_entity_poly.pdbx_seq_one_letter_code
_entity_poly.pdbx_strand_id
1 'polypeptide(L)' 'PTFDIEGHDTAHKLSILTSLAFGTKIAANDIYMEGISNITQADIRAAAELGYRIKLLGVAQRTDSGIEQRVHPT' A
#
# COMPACT_ATOMS: atom_id res chain seq x y z
N PRO A 1 -1.56 -16.56 6.81
CA PRO A 1 -0.74 -15.36 6.50
C PRO A 1 -1.35 -14.43 5.43
N THR A 2 -2.47 -14.79 4.80
CA THR A 2 -3.16 -13.98 3.76
C THR A 2 -3.37 -12.53 4.16
N PHE A 3 -3.71 -12.27 5.43
CA PHE A 3 -3.96 -10.92 5.93
C PHE A 3 -2.76 -9.98 5.79
N ASP A 4 -1.54 -10.52 5.91
CA ASP A 4 -0.29 -9.78 5.74
C ASP A 4 0.14 -9.75 4.27
N ILE A 5 0.12 -10.90 3.59
CA ILE A 5 0.63 -11.08 2.23
C ILE A 5 -0.21 -10.34 1.19
N GLU A 6 -1.53 -10.29 1.38
CA GLU A 6 -2.47 -9.60 0.49
C GLU A 6 -2.69 -8.13 0.87
N GLY A 7 -2.00 -7.62 1.90
CA GLY A 7 -1.98 -6.19 2.24
C GLY A 7 -3.13 -5.69 3.13
N HIS A 8 -4.03 -6.56 3.61
CA HIS A 8 -5.16 -6.17 4.45
C HIS A 8 -4.74 -5.47 5.75
N ASP A 9 -3.71 -5.98 6.45
CA ASP A 9 -3.19 -5.35 7.67
C ASP A 9 -2.67 -3.92 7.39
N THR A 10 -1.98 -3.75 6.26
CA THR A 10 -1.45 -2.45 5.83
C THR A 10 -2.59 -1.50 5.47
N ALA A 11 -3.63 -1.97 4.80
CA ALA A 11 -4.79 -1.15 4.42
C ALA A 11 -5.59 -0.69 5.65
N HIS A 12 -5.79 -1.56 6.64
CA HIS A 12 -6.44 -1.15 7.89
C HIS A 12 -5.65 -0.05 8.60
N LYS A 13 -4.33 -0.23 8.72
CA LYS A 13 -3.44 0.79 9.31
C LYS A 13 -3.48 2.09 8.50
N LEU A 14 -3.42 2.01 7.18
CA LEU A 14 -3.51 3.16 6.29
C LEU A 14 -4.83 3.92 6.48
N SER A 15 -5.96 3.22 6.56
CA SER A 15 -7.27 3.84 6.74
C SER A 15 -7.38 4.69 8.02
N ILE A 16 -6.74 4.23 9.10
CA ILE A 16 -6.67 4.95 10.37
C ILE A 16 -5.74 6.16 10.22
N LEU A 17 -4.54 5.97 9.66
CA LEU A 17 -3.58 7.05 9.45
C LEU A 17 -4.15 8.15 8.54
N THR A 18 -4.86 7.80 7.47
CA THR A 18 -5.54 8.75 6.57
C THR A 18 -6.59 9.55 7.32
N SER A 19 -7.43 8.88 8.12
CA SER A 19 -8.47 9.53 8.93
C SER A 19 -7.85 10.56 9.88
N LEU A 20 -6.75 10.20 10.56
CA LEU A 20 -6.02 11.08 11.47
C LEU A 20 -5.32 12.24 10.74
N ALA A 21 -4.68 11.97 9.60
CA ALA A 21 -3.89 12.95 8.86
C ALA A 21 -4.76 14.00 8.13
N PHE A 22 -5.93 13.59 7.64
CA PHE A 22 -6.76 14.44 6.76
C PHE A 22 -8.16 14.77 7.32
N GLY A 23 -8.50 14.29 8.52
CA GLY A 23 -9.77 14.60 9.18
C GLY A 23 -10.98 13.95 8.50
N THR A 24 -10.82 12.77 7.92
CA THR A 24 -11.87 12.04 7.20
C THR A 24 -12.40 10.85 7.99
N LYS A 25 -13.52 10.27 7.55
CA LYS A 25 -13.99 8.98 8.07
C LYS A 25 -13.05 7.86 7.62
N ILE A 26 -12.97 6.79 8.42
CA ILE A 26 -12.25 5.57 8.06
C ILE A 26 -12.98 4.92 6.87
N ALA A 27 -12.22 4.56 5.84
CA ALA A 27 -12.73 4.01 4.58
C ALA A 27 -11.84 2.86 4.08
N ALA A 28 -11.62 1.84 4.91
CA ALA A 28 -10.70 0.75 4.59
C ALA A 28 -11.11 -0.08 3.36
N ASN A 29 -12.41 -0.21 3.10
CA ASN A 29 -12.94 -0.95 1.96
C ASN A 29 -12.75 -0.22 0.62
N ASP A 30 -12.42 1.08 0.66
CA ASP A 30 -12.23 1.91 -0.53
C ASP A 30 -10.74 2.04 -0.91
N ILE A 31 -9.85 1.29 -0.23
CA ILE A 31 -8.42 1.28 -0.48
C ILE A 31 -8.10 0.27 -1.57
N TYR A 32 -7.44 0.72 -2.64
CA TYR A 32 -6.86 -0.21 -3.62
C TYR A 32 -5.76 -1.04 -2.96
N MET A 33 -5.82 -2.37 -3.10
CA MET A 33 -4.87 -3.30 -2.49
C MET A 33 -4.30 -4.27 -3.51
N GLU A 34 -2.99 -4.38 -3.53
CA GLU A 34 -2.22 -5.43 -4.18
C GLU A 34 -1.22 -6.00 -3.17
N GLY A 35 -1.20 -7.32 -3.03
CA GLY A 35 -0.29 -8.04 -2.16
C GLY A 35 1.11 -8.24 -2.72
N ILE A 36 1.93 -9.00 -1.99
CA ILE A 36 3.28 -9.41 -2.42
C ILE A 36 3.33 -10.87 -2.91
N SER A 37 2.19 -11.56 -3.02
CA SER A 37 2.11 -12.99 -3.35
C SER A 37 2.71 -13.35 -4.71
N ASN A 38 2.72 -12.41 -5.66
CA ASN A 38 3.27 -12.59 -7.01
C ASN A 38 4.71 -12.07 -7.18
N ILE A 39 5.32 -11.48 -6.15
CA ILE A 39 6.70 -10.97 -6.23
C ILE A 39 7.68 -12.13 -6.27
N THR A 40 8.53 -12.14 -7.31
CA THR A 40 9.52 -13.20 -7.51
C THR A 40 10.91 -12.76 -7.06
N GLN A 41 11.82 -13.74 -6.93
CA GLN A 41 13.24 -13.45 -6.70
C GLN A 41 13.88 -12.71 -7.88
N ALA A 42 13.38 -12.92 -9.11
CA ALA A 42 13.87 -12.21 -10.28
C ALA A 42 13.55 -10.72 -10.18
N ASP A 43 12.33 -10.36 -9.74
CA ASP A 43 11.91 -8.97 -9.54
C ASP A 43 12.79 -8.28 -8.48
N ILE A 44 13.06 -8.96 -7.36
CA ILE A 44 13.90 -8.42 -6.28
C ILE A 44 15.34 -8.17 -6.78
N ARG A 45 15.91 -9.10 -7.55
CA ARG A 45 17.27 -8.94 -8.12
C ARG A 45 17.32 -7.82 -9.15
N ALA A 46 16.36 -7.77 -10.07
CA ALA A 46 16.27 -6.72 -11.08
C ALA A 46 16.13 -5.33 -10.44
N ALA A 47 15.25 -5.19 -9.43
CA ALA A 47 15.12 -3.95 -8.68
C ALA A 47 16.44 -3.55 -7.99
N ALA A 48 17.16 -4.52 -7.40
CA ALA A 48 18.44 -4.27 -6.77
C ALA A 48 19.54 -3.82 -7.75
N GLU A 49 19.60 -4.42 -8.94
CA GLU A 49 20.54 -4.03 -10.02
C GLU A 49 20.28 -2.60 -10.50
N LEU A 50 19.01 -2.17 -10.51
CA LEU A 50 18.61 -0.80 -10.83
C LEU A 50 18.77 0.19 -9.66
N GLY A 51 19.25 -0.26 -8.49
CA GLY A 51 19.43 0.58 -7.31
C GLY A 51 18.18 0.79 -6.44
N TYR A 52 17.10 0.04 -6.69
CA TYR A 52 15.84 0.11 -5.97
C TYR A 52 15.63 -1.06 -4.98
N ARG A 53 14.53 -0.98 -4.23
CA ARG A 53 14.06 -2.01 -3.30
C ARG A 53 12.55 -2.10 -3.40
N ILE A 54 12.02 -3.32 -3.47
CA ILE A 54 10.58 -3.59 -3.44
C ILE A 54 10.09 -3.56 -1.99
N LYS A 55 9.05 -2.79 -1.72
CA LYS A 55 8.36 -2.70 -0.42
C LYS A 55 6.85 -2.69 -0.61
N LEU A 56 6.11 -3.35 0.27
CA LEU A 56 4.67 -3.17 0.38
C LEU A 56 4.41 -1.82 1.08
N LEU A 57 3.95 -0.82 0.34
CA LEU A 57 3.73 0.53 0.87
C LEU A 57 2.25 0.88 0.91
N GLY A 58 1.80 1.37 2.06
CA GLY A 58 0.52 2.09 2.18
C GLY A 58 0.74 3.58 1.94
N VAL A 59 0.07 4.14 0.94
CA VAL A 59 0.20 5.55 0.53
C VAL A 59 -1.17 6.21 0.58
N ALA A 60 -1.24 7.35 1.28
CA ALA A 60 -2.39 8.24 1.26
C ALA A 60 -1.94 9.62 0.78
N GLN A 61 -2.60 10.15 -0.25
CA GLN A 61 -2.23 11.42 -0.86
C GLN A 61 -3.48 12.26 -1.10
N ARG A 62 -3.46 13.51 -0.64
CA ARG A 62 -4.46 14.50 -1.03
C ARG A 62 -4.15 15.00 -2.43
N THR A 63 -5.15 14.94 -3.30
CA THR A 63 -5.15 15.45 -4.66
C THR A 63 -6.26 16.50 -4.81
N ASP A 64 -6.38 17.11 -5.98
CA ASP A 64 -7.45 18.08 -6.26
C ASP A 64 -8.84 17.43 -6.29
N SER A 65 -8.91 16.12 -6.54
CA SER A 65 -10.16 15.34 -6.63
C SER A 65 -10.55 14.62 -5.35
N GLY A 66 -9.67 14.59 -4.33
CA GLY A 66 -9.96 13.93 -3.06
C GLY A 66 -8.72 13.38 -2.37
N ILE A 67 -8.87 12.27 -1.66
CA ILE A 67 -7.75 11.56 -1.03
C ILE A 67 -7.67 10.19 -1.67
N GLU A 68 -6.55 9.92 -2.33
CA GLU A 68 -6.23 8.61 -2.86
C GLU A 68 -5.59 7.76 -1.77
N GLN A 69 -5.98 6.50 -1.70
CA GLN A 69 -5.42 5.53 -0.77
C GLN A 69 -5.11 4.24 -1.52
N ARG A 70 -3.89 3.74 -1.36
CA ARG A 70 -3.44 2.51 -2.00
C ARG A 70 -2.43 1.75 -1.15
N VAL A 71 -2.45 0.43 -1.27
CA VAL A 71 -1.45 -0.49 -0.75
C VAL A 71 -0.97 -1.35 -1.91
N HIS A 72 0.31 -1.24 -2.27
CA HIS A 72 0.89 -2.09 -3.32
C HIS A 72 2.40 -2.23 -3.16
N PRO A 73 3.02 -3.27 -3.76
CA PRO A 73 4.46 -3.33 -3.92
C PRO A 73 4.94 -2.13 -4.75
N THR A 74 5.94 -1.41 -4.26
CA THR A 74 6.60 -0.28 -4.92
C THR A 74 8.11 -0.45 -4.88
#